data_AF-W3WVE8-F1
#
_entry.id   AF-W3WVE8-F1
#
_cell.length_a   1.000
_cell.length_b   1.000
_cell.length_c   1.000
_cell.angle_alpha   90.00
_cell.angle_beta   90.00
_cell.angle_gamma   90.00
#
_symmetry.space_group_name_H-M   'P 1'
#
loop_
_entity.id
_entity.type
_entity.pdbx_description
1 polymer ?
#
loop_
_entity_poly.entity_id
_entity_poly.type
_entity_poly.pdbx_seq_one_letter_code
_entity_poly.pdbx_strand_id
1 'polypeptide(L)'
;MATISLPNAFSESYAQFDQYPLNIIRRDAHGTPMLSRIHDRLQERTPYLFIDDHNTNVAIADVLSDGRVDRRKLYSDVEIKKWLGDASYTGSSDISIATKKDPRCRFVFLLLDSVTSPLPVSAKSVARLMTYHQVSPDFFDFLDAYGAPLAINTELRFNAFRTEIYLADPEPGAILPELGRSGRHYQINYSLKSVNRKEWMKESQPGRSLWQIRQTAIHHQLDVGSGAQFWMFADPHGALRDRITDVFPDQPNHGQKLDSLSASFKTSLEIQLHLVRWSTEGWQLYIKHLEETVAQVISRLILSNPDQRTHLRTEELMHAQAYEDTINECIITLESNADNMSSLDTFYTSLVKQEDFPNSERHSCEKEVQKFTSRLHQLVYDAKMQIRRTKLLAKVMADRKLMFVQLLQVQLQARSADRAARLSATMWRQAEETSHEAIAMRVITVITLLYLPPTFVSTLFSTDIVKYQGDNGDLNHDMFSFLALKRFLQVTMPLMVLTFTVAFGWVWYERIRGKERTARLEKEYPDVFGRARD
;
A
#
# COMPACT_ATOMS: atom_id res chain seq x y z
N MET A 1 -38.57 -33.72 -27.88
CA MET A 1 -38.17 -32.81 -26.78
C MET A 1 -39.18 -31.69 -26.76
N ALA A 2 -39.85 -31.45 -25.63
CA ALA A 2 -40.82 -30.35 -25.52
C ALA A 2 -40.07 -29.02 -25.64
N THR A 3 -40.46 -28.18 -26.59
CA THR A 3 -39.94 -26.83 -26.77
C THR A 3 -40.47 -25.97 -25.63
N ILE A 4 -39.57 -25.58 -24.72
CA ILE A 4 -39.86 -24.61 -23.65
C ILE A 4 -40.18 -23.25 -24.31
N SER A 5 -41.35 -22.70 -24.02
CA SER A 5 -41.74 -21.36 -24.49
C SER A 5 -41.23 -20.31 -23.51
N LEU A 6 -40.31 -19.46 -23.96
CA LEU A 6 -39.75 -18.36 -23.17
C LEU A 6 -40.35 -17.02 -23.63
N PRO A 7 -40.54 -16.04 -22.74
CA PRO A 7 -40.92 -14.67 -23.11
C PRO A 7 -39.95 -14.07 -24.13
N ASN A 8 -40.47 -13.32 -25.11
CA ASN A 8 -39.67 -12.67 -26.14
C ASN A 8 -38.57 -11.77 -25.54
N ALA A 9 -38.89 -11.02 -24.48
CA ALA A 9 -37.93 -10.14 -23.81
C ALA A 9 -36.69 -10.89 -23.26
N PHE A 10 -36.87 -12.09 -22.71
CA PHE A 10 -35.74 -12.91 -22.26
C PHE A 10 -34.94 -13.47 -23.44
N SER A 11 -35.64 -13.93 -24.48
CA SER A 11 -35.00 -14.45 -25.70
C SER A 11 -34.16 -13.37 -26.40
N GLU A 12 -34.67 -12.14 -26.50
CA GLU A 12 -33.94 -10.98 -27.03
C GLU A 12 -32.74 -10.59 -26.15
N SER A 13 -32.93 -10.54 -24.83
CA SER A 13 -31.85 -10.30 -23.86
C SER A 13 -30.72 -11.31 -24.05
N TYR A 14 -31.04 -12.59 -24.11
CA TYR A 14 -30.04 -13.65 -24.23
C TYR A 14 -29.41 -13.73 -25.64
N ALA A 15 -30.14 -13.37 -26.70
CA ALA A 15 -29.56 -13.26 -28.04
C ALA A 15 -28.43 -12.21 -28.12
N GLN A 16 -28.53 -11.15 -27.31
CA GLN A 16 -27.55 -10.07 -27.19
C GLN A 16 -26.63 -10.22 -25.97
N PHE A 17 -26.33 -11.46 -25.55
CA PHE A 17 -25.53 -11.73 -24.34
C PHE A 17 -24.14 -11.08 -24.36
N ASP A 18 -23.57 -10.84 -25.53
CA ASP A 18 -22.28 -10.17 -25.76
C ASP A 18 -22.31 -8.68 -25.37
N GLN A 19 -23.50 -8.08 -25.27
CA GLN A 19 -23.68 -6.69 -24.88
C GLN A 19 -23.85 -6.49 -23.37
N TYR A 20 -23.63 -7.52 -22.55
CA TYR A 20 -23.74 -7.42 -21.10
C TYR A 20 -22.93 -6.23 -20.52
N PRO A 21 -23.49 -5.44 -19.57
CA PRO A 21 -24.81 -5.54 -18.95
C PRO A 21 -25.94 -4.75 -19.66
N LEU A 22 -25.74 -4.23 -20.88
CA LEU A 22 -26.74 -3.42 -21.58
C LEU A 22 -27.97 -4.22 -22.00
N ASN A 23 -27.88 -5.53 -22.04
CA ASN A 23 -28.90 -6.44 -22.55
C ASN A 23 -29.81 -7.03 -21.46
N ILE A 24 -29.55 -6.79 -20.17
CA ILE A 24 -30.38 -7.30 -19.06
C ILE A 24 -31.84 -6.88 -19.23
N ILE A 25 -32.78 -7.62 -18.66
CA ILE A 25 -34.22 -7.31 -18.79
C ILE A 25 -34.55 -5.98 -18.10
N ARG A 26 -34.05 -5.79 -16.87
CA ARG A 26 -34.41 -4.66 -16.00
C ARG A 26 -33.54 -3.42 -16.22
N ARG A 27 -33.34 -3.00 -17.47
CA ARG A 27 -32.40 -1.90 -17.81
C ARG A 27 -32.78 -0.59 -17.10
N ASP A 28 -34.08 -0.33 -16.98
CA ASP A 28 -34.62 0.90 -16.41
C ASP A 28 -34.33 1.05 -14.91
N ALA A 29 -34.23 -0.06 -14.17
CA ALA A 29 -33.94 -0.05 -12.73
C ALA A 29 -32.51 0.44 -12.42
N HIS A 30 -31.57 0.21 -13.34
CA HIS A 30 -30.17 0.63 -13.18
C HIS A 30 -29.86 1.97 -13.87
N GLY A 31 -30.63 2.30 -14.92
CA GLY A 31 -30.41 3.47 -15.76
C GLY A 31 -29.32 3.25 -16.81
N THR A 32 -29.63 3.61 -18.06
CA THR A 32 -28.74 3.42 -19.22
C THR A 32 -27.32 3.98 -19.03
N PRO A 33 -27.11 5.20 -18.48
CA PRO A 33 -25.74 5.73 -18.32
C PRO A 33 -24.86 4.89 -17.40
N MET A 34 -25.43 4.31 -16.34
CA MET A 34 -24.70 3.44 -15.42
C MET A 34 -24.30 2.15 -16.10
N LEU A 35 -25.23 1.52 -16.83
CA LEU A 35 -24.96 0.28 -17.57
C LEU A 35 -23.92 0.48 -18.67
N SER A 36 -23.98 1.59 -19.41
CA SER A 36 -22.95 1.96 -20.40
C SER A 36 -21.58 2.11 -19.77
N ARG A 37 -21.47 2.80 -18.63
CA ARG A 37 -20.19 2.93 -17.91
C ARG A 37 -19.62 1.59 -17.46
N ILE A 38 -20.47 0.67 -17.01
CA ILE A 38 -20.03 -0.68 -16.62
C ILE A 38 -19.58 -1.46 -17.86
N HIS A 39 -20.32 -1.36 -18.97
CA HIS A 39 -19.96 -1.99 -20.23
C HIS A 39 -18.59 -1.50 -20.73
N ASP A 40 -18.36 -0.18 -20.74
CA ASP A 40 -17.10 0.41 -21.20
C ASP A 40 -15.92 -0.06 -20.32
N ARG A 41 -16.10 -0.08 -18.99
CA ARG A 41 -15.08 -0.60 -18.06
C ARG A 41 -14.80 -2.09 -18.28
N LEU A 42 -15.84 -2.89 -18.54
CA LEU A 42 -15.69 -4.32 -18.85
C LEU A 42 -14.86 -4.52 -20.12
N GLN A 43 -15.10 -3.73 -21.18
CA GLN A 43 -14.32 -3.77 -22.41
C GLN A 43 -12.86 -3.38 -22.17
N GLU A 44 -12.61 -2.31 -21.42
CA GLU A 44 -11.26 -1.85 -21.07
C GLU A 44 -10.47 -2.90 -20.27
N ARG A 45 -11.14 -3.58 -19.33
CA ARG A 45 -10.51 -4.55 -18.42
C ARG A 45 -10.39 -5.95 -19.01
N THR A 46 -11.11 -6.25 -20.09
CA THR A 46 -11.15 -7.58 -20.72
C THR A 46 -9.77 -8.22 -20.95
N PRO A 47 -8.74 -7.50 -21.48
CA PRO A 47 -7.41 -8.09 -21.72
C PRO A 47 -6.66 -8.55 -20.45
N TYR A 48 -7.04 -8.03 -19.28
CA TYR A 48 -6.38 -8.31 -18.00
C TYR A 48 -7.22 -9.19 -17.08
N LEU A 49 -8.54 -9.10 -17.21
CA LEU A 49 -9.49 -9.77 -16.34
C LEU A 49 -9.86 -11.17 -16.84
N PHE A 50 -9.87 -11.41 -18.14
CA PHE A 50 -10.30 -12.68 -18.75
C PHE A 50 -9.18 -13.35 -19.54
N ILE A 51 -9.34 -14.64 -19.77
CA ILE A 51 -8.46 -15.44 -20.62
C ILE A 51 -9.14 -15.81 -21.94
N ASP A 52 -8.37 -16.38 -22.87
CA ASP A 52 -8.90 -16.93 -24.11
C ASP A 52 -9.85 -18.13 -23.86
N ASP A 53 -10.83 -18.29 -24.76
CA ASP A 53 -11.93 -19.26 -24.58
C ASP A 53 -11.47 -20.71 -24.43
N HIS A 54 -10.40 -21.09 -25.11
CA HIS A 54 -9.84 -22.46 -25.08
C HIS A 54 -9.27 -22.88 -23.73
N ASN A 55 -9.01 -21.93 -22.83
CA ASN A 55 -8.47 -22.17 -21.50
C ASN A 55 -9.52 -22.00 -20.40
N THR A 56 -10.80 -21.84 -20.76
CA THR A 56 -11.89 -21.69 -19.80
C THR A 56 -11.92 -22.87 -18.83
N ASN A 57 -12.22 -22.61 -17.57
CA ASN A 57 -12.35 -23.61 -16.52
C ASN A 57 -13.38 -23.13 -15.49
N VAL A 58 -14.64 -23.42 -15.78
CA VAL A 58 -15.78 -23.10 -14.91
C VAL A 58 -16.26 -24.39 -14.25
N ALA A 59 -16.20 -24.46 -12.92
CA ALA A 59 -16.75 -25.58 -12.18
C ALA A 59 -18.20 -25.28 -11.79
N ILE A 60 -19.06 -26.28 -11.94
CA ILE A 60 -20.50 -26.17 -11.73
C ILE A 60 -20.97 -27.28 -10.80
N ALA A 61 -21.91 -26.94 -9.93
CA ALA A 61 -22.68 -27.92 -9.16
C ALA A 61 -24.17 -27.59 -9.22
N ASP A 62 -24.96 -28.48 -9.82
CA ASP A 62 -26.42 -28.40 -9.89
C ASP A 62 -27.02 -29.33 -8.81
N VAL A 63 -27.76 -28.77 -7.85
CA VAL A 63 -28.47 -29.50 -6.79
C VAL A 63 -29.96 -29.60 -7.14
N LEU A 64 -30.45 -30.83 -7.28
CA LEU A 64 -31.84 -31.13 -7.58
C LEU A 64 -32.72 -31.05 -6.33
N SER A 65 -34.04 -31.08 -6.51
CA SER A 65 -35.01 -30.99 -5.40
C SER A 65 -34.93 -32.14 -4.39
N ASP A 66 -34.49 -33.31 -4.84
CA ASP A 66 -34.28 -34.49 -4.00
C ASP A 66 -32.93 -34.48 -3.25
N GLY A 67 -32.11 -33.44 -3.44
CA GLY A 67 -30.79 -33.30 -2.82
C GLY A 67 -29.65 -33.94 -3.61
N ARG A 68 -29.91 -34.59 -4.76
CA ARG A 68 -28.84 -35.10 -5.63
C ARG A 68 -28.05 -33.95 -6.23
N VAL A 69 -26.73 -34.12 -6.29
CA VAL A 69 -25.81 -33.12 -6.86
C VAL A 69 -25.16 -33.66 -8.12
N ASP A 70 -25.12 -32.82 -9.15
CA ASP A 70 -24.45 -33.05 -10.42
C ASP A 70 -23.32 -32.04 -10.58
N ARG A 71 -22.07 -32.53 -10.49
CA ARG A 71 -20.84 -31.71 -10.56
C ARG A 71 -20.17 -31.87 -11.91
N ARG A 72 -19.82 -30.76 -12.56
CA ARG A 72 -19.18 -30.75 -13.88
C ARG A 72 -18.15 -29.63 -13.97
N LYS A 73 -17.15 -29.80 -14.83
CA LYS A 73 -16.26 -28.71 -15.24
C LYS A 73 -16.49 -28.45 -16.72
N LEU A 74 -16.61 -27.18 -17.08
CA LEU A 74 -16.81 -26.72 -18.45
C LEU A 74 -15.58 -25.96 -18.92
N TYR A 75 -15.13 -26.28 -20.14
CA TYR A 75 -13.85 -25.82 -20.68
C TYR A 75 -13.96 -24.88 -21.89
N SER A 76 -15.17 -24.51 -22.31
CA SER A 76 -15.40 -23.57 -23.43
C SER A 76 -16.78 -22.92 -23.39
N ASP A 77 -16.96 -21.81 -24.10
CA ASP A 77 -18.28 -21.18 -24.31
C ASP A 77 -19.28 -22.16 -24.94
N VAL A 78 -18.82 -23.05 -25.81
CA VAL A 78 -19.68 -24.06 -26.49
C VAL A 78 -20.23 -25.07 -25.49
N GLU A 79 -19.41 -25.52 -24.54
CA GLU A 79 -19.85 -26.41 -23.46
C GLU A 79 -20.84 -25.72 -22.52
N ILE A 80 -20.59 -24.45 -22.18
CA ILE A 80 -21.51 -23.62 -21.38
C ILE A 80 -22.85 -23.47 -22.10
N LYS A 81 -22.83 -23.08 -23.38
CA LYS A 81 -24.02 -22.96 -24.22
C LYS A 81 -24.84 -24.25 -24.23
N LYS A 82 -24.18 -25.39 -24.49
CA LYS A 82 -24.83 -26.71 -24.49
C LYS A 82 -25.40 -27.08 -23.12
N TRP A 83 -24.70 -26.77 -22.03
CA TRP A 83 -25.14 -27.06 -20.66
C TRP A 83 -26.36 -26.23 -20.25
N LEU A 84 -26.43 -24.96 -20.66
CA LEU A 84 -27.62 -24.10 -20.49
C LEU A 84 -28.84 -24.61 -21.27
N GLY A 85 -28.66 -25.60 -22.14
CA GLY A 85 -29.72 -26.17 -22.97
C GLY A 85 -30.02 -25.33 -24.21
N ASP A 86 -29.08 -24.49 -24.62
CA ASP A 86 -29.19 -23.69 -25.84
C ASP A 86 -28.80 -24.54 -27.05
N ALA A 87 -29.81 -24.94 -27.83
CA ALA A 87 -29.65 -25.75 -29.04
C ALA A 87 -29.59 -24.90 -30.32
N SER A 88 -29.47 -23.57 -30.21
CA SER A 88 -29.38 -22.70 -31.38
C SER A 88 -28.13 -23.01 -32.22
N TYR A 89 -28.32 -23.29 -33.50
CA TYR A 89 -27.23 -23.34 -34.48
C TYR A 89 -27.16 -22.01 -35.22
N THR A 90 -25.97 -21.60 -35.64
CA THR A 90 -25.81 -20.43 -36.53
C THR A 90 -26.60 -20.66 -37.82
N GLY A 91 -27.76 -20.00 -37.96
CA GLY A 91 -28.58 -20.00 -39.19
C GLY A 91 -30.01 -20.54 -39.10
N SER A 92 -30.51 -21.01 -37.93
CA SER A 92 -31.91 -21.45 -37.80
C SER A 92 -32.78 -20.44 -37.04
N SER A 93 -33.95 -20.12 -37.58
CA SER A 93 -34.95 -19.22 -36.99
C SER A 93 -35.77 -19.81 -35.84
N ASP A 94 -35.66 -21.13 -35.60
CA ASP A 94 -36.27 -21.80 -34.44
C ASP A 94 -35.28 -21.80 -33.26
N ILE A 95 -35.45 -20.83 -32.37
CA ILE A 95 -34.51 -20.47 -31.32
C ILE A 95 -34.94 -21.12 -30.00
N SER A 96 -34.54 -22.37 -29.71
CA SER A 96 -34.71 -22.94 -28.36
C SER A 96 -33.50 -22.60 -27.47
N ILE A 97 -33.56 -21.45 -26.81
CA ILE A 97 -32.48 -20.88 -25.97
C ILE A 97 -32.26 -21.66 -24.68
N ALA A 98 -33.31 -22.24 -24.10
CA ALA A 98 -33.20 -23.03 -22.88
C ALA A 98 -34.15 -24.22 -22.96
N THR A 99 -33.60 -25.42 -23.12
CA THR A 99 -34.36 -26.67 -23.23
C THR A 99 -34.45 -27.44 -21.90
N LYS A 100 -33.79 -26.94 -20.84
CA LYS A 100 -33.72 -27.58 -19.53
C LYS A 100 -34.19 -26.61 -18.44
N LYS A 101 -35.06 -27.10 -17.55
CA LYS A 101 -35.46 -26.41 -16.33
C LYS A 101 -34.26 -26.21 -15.39
N ASP A 102 -34.20 -25.09 -14.68
CA ASP A 102 -33.13 -24.86 -13.71
C ASP A 102 -33.23 -25.85 -12.53
N PRO A 103 -32.08 -26.27 -11.97
CA PRO A 103 -32.04 -27.01 -10.72
C PRO A 103 -32.55 -26.16 -9.56
N ARG A 104 -32.76 -26.78 -8.39
CA ARG A 104 -33.19 -26.04 -7.19
C ARG A 104 -32.10 -25.13 -6.66
N CYS A 105 -30.84 -25.57 -6.71
CA CYS A 105 -29.71 -24.72 -6.37
C CYS A 105 -28.60 -24.93 -7.40
N ARG A 106 -28.03 -23.85 -7.91
CA ARG A 106 -26.93 -23.89 -8.88
C ARG A 106 -25.76 -23.10 -8.34
N PHE A 107 -24.58 -23.71 -8.38
CA PHE A 107 -23.32 -23.08 -8.06
C PHE A 107 -22.45 -22.99 -9.30
N VAL A 108 -21.91 -21.80 -9.56
CA VAL A 108 -20.92 -21.53 -10.60
C VAL A 108 -19.66 -21.00 -9.93
N PHE A 109 -18.54 -21.69 -10.11
CA PHE A 109 -17.25 -21.34 -9.55
C PHE A 109 -16.27 -20.98 -10.66
N LEU A 110 -15.79 -19.73 -10.63
CA LEU A 110 -14.65 -19.26 -11.40
C LEU A 110 -13.40 -19.54 -10.54
N LEU A 111 -12.67 -20.61 -10.87
CA LEU A 111 -11.60 -21.16 -10.03
C LEU A 111 -10.23 -20.54 -10.36
N LEU A 112 -9.83 -19.49 -9.64
CA LEU A 112 -8.56 -18.79 -9.91
C LEU A 112 -7.38 -19.41 -9.14
N ASP A 113 -6.17 -19.28 -9.68
CA ASP A 113 -4.94 -19.61 -8.95
C ASP A 113 -4.56 -18.54 -7.92
N SER A 114 -4.90 -17.27 -8.14
CA SER A 114 -4.59 -16.15 -7.26
C SER A 114 -5.56 -15.00 -7.54
N VAL A 115 -5.71 -14.07 -6.58
CA VAL A 115 -6.47 -12.82 -6.78
C VAL A 115 -5.86 -11.96 -7.90
N THR A 116 -4.54 -12.04 -8.08
CA THR A 116 -3.82 -11.33 -9.15
C THR A 116 -3.94 -12.00 -10.52
N SER A 117 -4.43 -13.24 -10.59
CA SER A 117 -4.60 -13.95 -11.85
C SER A 117 -5.88 -13.48 -12.55
N PRO A 118 -5.93 -13.52 -13.89
CA PRO A 118 -7.19 -13.35 -14.61
C PRO A 118 -8.19 -14.44 -14.21
N LEU A 119 -9.47 -14.14 -14.35
CA LEU A 119 -10.54 -15.12 -14.21
C LEU A 119 -10.34 -16.22 -15.28
N PRO A 120 -10.47 -17.51 -14.93
CA PRO A 120 -10.21 -18.64 -15.82
C PRO A 120 -11.39 -18.87 -16.78
N VAL A 121 -11.86 -17.82 -17.45
CA VAL A 121 -13.04 -17.86 -18.31
C VAL A 121 -12.94 -16.71 -19.32
N SER A 122 -13.48 -16.92 -20.52
CA SER A 122 -13.56 -15.87 -21.53
C SER A 122 -14.61 -14.83 -21.19
N ALA A 123 -14.38 -13.57 -21.63
CA ALA A 123 -15.37 -12.49 -21.49
C ALA A 123 -16.73 -12.91 -22.06
N LYS A 124 -16.72 -13.60 -23.21
CA LYS A 124 -17.90 -14.15 -23.87
C LYS A 124 -18.66 -15.15 -22.98
N SER A 125 -17.94 -16.10 -22.37
CA SER A 125 -18.53 -17.11 -21.49
C SER A 125 -19.14 -16.49 -20.22
N VAL A 126 -18.46 -15.50 -19.61
CA VAL A 126 -18.99 -14.79 -18.45
C VAL A 126 -20.23 -13.98 -18.81
N ALA A 127 -20.18 -13.21 -19.91
CA ALA A 127 -21.31 -12.43 -20.38
C ALA A 127 -22.54 -13.31 -20.66
N ARG A 128 -22.33 -14.51 -21.22
CA ARG A 128 -23.39 -15.51 -21.41
C ARG A 128 -23.99 -15.98 -20.08
N LEU A 129 -23.15 -16.38 -19.13
CA LEU A 129 -23.59 -16.86 -17.81
C LEU A 129 -24.36 -15.77 -17.05
N MET A 130 -23.82 -14.55 -17.03
CA MET A 130 -24.44 -13.40 -16.36
C MET A 130 -25.75 -13.01 -17.01
N THR A 131 -25.82 -12.98 -18.34
CA THR A 131 -27.07 -12.72 -19.08
C THR A 131 -28.10 -13.82 -18.83
N TYR A 132 -27.75 -15.10 -18.96
CA TYR A 132 -28.71 -16.19 -18.78
C TYR A 132 -29.35 -16.18 -17.39
N HIS A 133 -28.53 -15.90 -16.37
CA HIS A 133 -28.96 -15.86 -14.99
C HIS A 133 -29.48 -14.48 -14.54
N GLN A 134 -29.45 -13.47 -15.43
CA GLN A 134 -29.80 -12.08 -15.13
C GLN A 134 -29.09 -11.56 -13.87
N VAL A 135 -27.79 -11.85 -13.78
CA VAL A 135 -26.92 -11.43 -12.68
C VAL A 135 -26.88 -9.90 -12.64
N SER A 136 -27.01 -9.34 -11.44
CA SER A 136 -26.90 -7.91 -11.18
C SER A 136 -25.60 -7.33 -11.78
N PRO A 137 -25.68 -6.22 -12.55
CA PRO A 137 -24.52 -5.52 -13.09
C PRO A 137 -23.51 -5.09 -12.03
N ASP A 138 -23.97 -4.80 -10.81
CA ASP A 138 -23.14 -4.42 -9.68
C ASP A 138 -22.14 -5.51 -9.29
N PHE A 139 -22.38 -6.77 -9.67
CA PHE A 139 -21.43 -7.84 -9.41
C PHE A 139 -20.09 -7.62 -10.13
N PHE A 140 -20.08 -6.89 -11.25
CA PHE A 140 -18.85 -6.56 -11.96
C PHE A 140 -17.86 -5.77 -11.10
N ASP A 141 -18.31 -4.86 -10.23
CA ASP A 141 -17.42 -4.11 -9.34
C ASP A 141 -16.60 -5.04 -8.41
N PHE A 142 -17.13 -6.22 -8.09
CA PHE A 142 -16.42 -7.23 -7.30
C PHE A 142 -15.48 -8.09 -8.14
N LEU A 143 -15.83 -8.36 -9.40
CA LEU A 143 -14.95 -9.07 -10.33
C LEU A 143 -13.81 -8.18 -10.86
N ASP A 144 -14.01 -6.87 -10.89
CA ASP A 144 -12.98 -5.92 -11.31
C ASP A 144 -11.78 -5.90 -10.36
N ALA A 145 -11.94 -6.44 -9.14
CA ALA A 145 -10.87 -6.63 -8.16
C ALA A 145 -9.85 -7.75 -8.48
N TYR A 146 -9.98 -8.39 -9.65
CA TYR A 146 -9.13 -9.49 -10.11
C TYR A 146 -8.34 -9.09 -11.36
N GLY A 147 -7.29 -9.85 -11.72
CA GLY A 147 -6.50 -9.57 -12.92
C GLY A 147 -5.68 -8.26 -12.84
N ALA A 148 -5.14 -7.94 -11.66
CA ALA A 148 -4.35 -6.72 -11.43
C ALA A 148 -3.00 -6.74 -12.21
N PRO A 149 -2.73 -5.78 -13.13
CA PRO A 149 -1.55 -5.80 -14.01
C PRO A 149 -0.20 -5.69 -13.30
N LEU A 150 -0.16 -5.13 -12.09
CA LEU A 150 1.07 -4.79 -11.36
C LEU A 150 1.36 -5.71 -10.17
N ALA A 151 0.58 -6.79 -9.97
CA ALA A 151 0.67 -7.67 -8.80
C ALA A 151 0.56 -6.96 -7.42
N ILE A 152 0.18 -5.68 -7.40
CA ILE A 152 -0.13 -4.91 -6.20
C ILE A 152 -1.58 -5.21 -5.84
N ASN A 153 -1.80 -5.75 -4.64
CA ASN A 153 -3.11 -6.20 -4.17
C ASN A 153 -3.94 -5.03 -3.59
N THR A 154 -3.90 -3.85 -4.23
CA THR A 154 -4.62 -2.64 -3.77
C THR A 154 -6.13 -2.84 -3.70
N GLU A 155 -6.65 -3.80 -4.45
CA GLU A 155 -8.08 -4.11 -4.55
C GLU A 155 -8.61 -4.93 -3.35
N LEU A 156 -7.74 -5.44 -2.46
CA LEU A 156 -8.16 -5.97 -1.14
C LEU A 156 -8.86 -4.92 -0.27
N ARG A 157 -8.65 -3.63 -0.57
CA ARG A 157 -9.30 -2.51 0.12
C ARG A 157 -10.73 -2.28 -0.34
N PHE A 158 -11.13 -2.82 -1.50
CA PHE A 158 -12.50 -2.69 -1.95
C PHE A 158 -13.44 -3.47 -1.03
N ASN A 159 -14.47 -2.80 -0.54
CA ASN A 159 -15.54 -3.39 0.23
C ASN A 159 -16.87 -2.81 -0.23
N ALA A 160 -17.82 -3.68 -0.54
CA ALA A 160 -19.17 -3.28 -0.87
C ALA A 160 -20.14 -4.40 -0.51
N PHE A 161 -21.37 -4.01 -0.24
CA PHE A 161 -22.51 -4.89 -0.10
C PHE A 161 -23.63 -4.29 -0.94
N ARG A 162 -24.04 -4.99 -2.00
CA ARG A 162 -25.09 -4.54 -2.94
C ARG A 162 -26.24 -5.52 -2.88
N THR A 163 -27.45 -4.99 -2.86
CA THR A 163 -28.66 -5.81 -2.76
C THR A 163 -29.72 -5.27 -3.68
N GLU A 164 -30.43 -6.18 -4.33
CA GLU A 164 -31.63 -5.88 -5.11
C GLU A 164 -32.75 -6.79 -4.62
N ILE A 165 -33.93 -6.21 -4.43
CA ILE A 165 -35.08 -6.93 -3.88
C ILE A 165 -36.27 -6.69 -4.79
N TYR A 166 -36.85 -7.78 -5.28
CA TYR A 166 -37.98 -7.76 -6.20
C TYR A 166 -39.01 -8.80 -5.75
N LEU A 167 -39.82 -8.46 -4.75
CA LEU A 167 -40.80 -9.39 -4.17
C LEU A 167 -42.23 -9.18 -4.70
N ALA A 168 -42.57 -7.98 -5.16
CA ALA A 168 -43.85 -7.63 -5.77
C ALA A 168 -43.70 -7.33 -7.26
N ASP A 169 -44.80 -7.51 -8.00
CA ASP A 169 -44.96 -7.12 -9.41
C ASP A 169 -43.74 -7.41 -10.30
N PRO A 170 -43.37 -8.70 -10.49
CA PRO A 170 -42.24 -9.06 -11.32
C PRO A 170 -42.46 -8.58 -12.76
N GLU A 171 -41.40 -8.05 -13.38
CA GLU A 171 -41.45 -7.64 -14.78
C GLU A 171 -41.84 -8.83 -15.68
N PRO A 172 -42.73 -8.64 -16.67
CA PRO A 172 -43.20 -9.74 -17.52
C PRO A 172 -42.08 -10.55 -18.17
N GLY A 173 -40.97 -9.91 -18.54
CA GLY A 173 -39.80 -10.58 -19.13
C GLY A 173 -39.02 -11.47 -18.15
N ALA A 174 -39.12 -11.22 -16.85
CA ALA A 174 -38.42 -11.97 -15.79
C ALA A 174 -39.21 -13.18 -15.27
N ILE A 175 -40.49 -13.32 -15.64
CA ILE A 175 -41.35 -14.44 -15.24
C ILE A 175 -41.07 -15.62 -16.19
N LEU A 176 -40.34 -16.63 -15.70
CA LEU A 176 -39.85 -17.76 -16.49
C LEU A 176 -40.26 -19.10 -15.85
N PRO A 177 -41.56 -19.45 -15.82
CA PRO A 177 -42.08 -20.60 -15.08
C PRO A 177 -41.54 -21.93 -15.62
N GLU A 178 -41.31 -22.02 -16.93
CA GLU A 178 -40.71 -23.20 -17.59
C GLU A 178 -39.28 -23.46 -17.12
N LEU A 179 -38.52 -22.41 -16.78
CA LEU A 179 -37.21 -22.52 -16.14
C LEU A 179 -37.31 -22.68 -14.62
N GLY A 180 -38.50 -22.54 -14.03
CA GLY A 180 -38.70 -22.56 -12.59
C GLY A 180 -38.34 -21.25 -11.91
N ARG A 181 -38.47 -20.11 -12.59
CA ARG A 181 -38.30 -18.76 -12.02
C ARG A 181 -39.63 -18.02 -12.02
N SER A 182 -40.05 -17.55 -10.87
CA SER A 182 -41.28 -16.75 -10.71
C SER A 182 -41.06 -15.28 -11.05
N GLY A 183 -39.79 -14.84 -11.12
CA GLY A 183 -39.42 -13.42 -11.25
C GLY A 183 -39.40 -12.68 -9.91
N ARG A 184 -39.97 -13.26 -8.85
CA ARG A 184 -39.93 -12.73 -7.48
C ARG A 184 -38.66 -13.22 -6.80
N HIS A 185 -37.67 -12.38 -6.64
CA HIS A 185 -36.36 -12.79 -6.13
C HIS A 185 -35.64 -11.64 -5.42
N TYR A 186 -34.58 -11.97 -4.69
CA TYR A 186 -33.57 -11.00 -4.29
C TYR A 186 -32.22 -11.42 -4.84
N GLN A 187 -31.33 -10.44 -5.01
CA GLN A 187 -29.93 -10.63 -5.36
C GLN A 187 -29.05 -9.92 -4.33
N ILE A 188 -27.92 -10.53 -3.98
CA ILE A 188 -26.91 -9.93 -3.11
C ILE A 188 -25.52 -10.15 -3.71
N ASN A 189 -24.71 -9.09 -3.70
CA ASN A 189 -23.33 -9.09 -4.15
C ASN A 189 -22.44 -8.56 -3.02
N TYR A 190 -21.42 -9.32 -2.67
CA TYR A 190 -20.45 -8.90 -1.67
C TYR A 190 -19.12 -9.66 -1.85
N SER A 191 -18.09 -9.24 -1.10
CA SER A 191 -16.83 -9.98 -1.03
C SER A 191 -16.51 -10.40 0.40
N LEU A 192 -15.84 -11.54 0.53
CA LEU A 192 -15.28 -11.98 1.81
C LEU A 192 -13.81 -12.30 1.64
N LYS A 193 -13.04 -12.09 2.70
CA LYS A 193 -11.60 -12.28 2.70
C LYS A 193 -11.18 -13.24 3.80
N SER A 194 -10.22 -14.11 3.51
CA SER A 194 -9.64 -15.06 4.47
C SER A 194 -8.13 -15.06 4.32
N VAL A 195 -7.41 -15.49 5.35
CA VAL A 195 -5.94 -15.50 5.33
C VAL A 195 -5.40 -16.91 5.50
N ASN A 196 -4.57 -17.34 4.55
CA ASN A 196 -3.98 -18.67 4.54
C ASN A 196 -2.46 -18.61 4.53
N ARG A 197 -1.83 -19.59 5.20
CA ARG A 197 -0.38 -19.80 5.11
C ARG A 197 -0.06 -20.49 3.79
N LYS A 198 1.01 -20.07 3.12
CA LYS A 198 1.50 -20.72 1.90
C LYS A 198 2.27 -21.98 2.29
N GLU A 199 1.62 -23.15 2.24
CA GLU A 199 2.18 -24.44 2.66
C GLU A 199 3.42 -24.86 1.86
N TRP A 200 3.54 -24.43 0.59
CA TRP A 200 4.63 -24.81 -0.31
C TRP A 200 5.92 -24.00 -0.13
N MET A 201 5.91 -22.92 0.67
CA MET A 201 7.14 -22.19 0.98
C MET A 201 7.81 -22.77 2.23
N LYS A 202 8.96 -23.42 2.04
CA LYS A 202 9.91 -23.65 3.15
C LYS A 202 10.26 -22.29 3.77
N GLU A 203 10.40 -22.26 5.09
CA GLU A 203 10.55 -21.10 5.99
C GLU A 203 11.72 -20.14 5.67
N SER A 204 12.42 -20.32 4.55
CA SER A 204 13.81 -19.90 4.34
C SER A 204 14.07 -19.06 3.09
N GLN A 205 13.05 -18.54 2.39
CA GLN A 205 13.29 -17.50 1.37
C GLN A 205 13.14 -16.11 2.01
N PRO A 206 14.25 -15.42 2.35
CA PRO A 206 14.19 -14.06 2.89
C PRO A 206 13.49 -13.14 1.89
N GLY A 207 12.46 -12.42 2.34
CA GLY A 207 11.75 -11.42 1.56
C GLY A 207 10.37 -11.81 1.01
N ARG A 208 9.90 -13.06 1.17
CA ARG A 208 8.53 -13.45 0.75
C ARG A 208 7.60 -13.71 1.95
N SER A 209 6.41 -13.09 1.93
CA SER A 209 5.38 -13.31 2.95
C SER A 209 4.88 -14.76 2.93
N LEU A 210 4.96 -15.42 4.09
CA LEU A 210 4.42 -16.76 4.36
C LEU A 210 2.89 -16.79 4.37
N TRP A 211 2.24 -15.62 4.46
CA TRP A 211 0.80 -15.46 4.56
C TRP A 211 0.25 -14.75 3.33
N GLN A 212 -0.95 -15.13 2.91
CA GLN A 212 -1.67 -14.50 1.81
C GLN A 212 -3.13 -14.28 2.19
N ILE A 213 -3.57 -13.04 2.10
CA ILE A 213 -4.98 -12.69 2.13
C ILE A 213 -5.59 -13.06 0.78
N ARG A 214 -6.67 -13.83 0.82
CA ARG A 214 -7.46 -14.26 -0.34
C ARG A 214 -8.81 -13.57 -0.29
N GLN A 215 -9.31 -13.15 -1.44
CA GLN A 215 -10.61 -12.52 -1.60
C GLN A 215 -11.48 -13.38 -2.50
N THR A 216 -12.74 -13.54 -2.12
CA THR A 216 -13.77 -14.16 -2.94
C THR A 216 -14.93 -13.19 -3.15
N ALA A 217 -15.24 -12.90 -4.41
CA ALA A 217 -16.48 -12.24 -4.81
C ALA A 217 -17.62 -13.26 -4.85
N ILE A 218 -18.76 -12.89 -4.25
CA ILE A 218 -19.92 -13.75 -4.07
C ILE A 218 -21.15 -13.02 -4.62
N HIS A 219 -21.80 -13.66 -5.57
CA HIS A 219 -23.15 -13.32 -6.02
C HIS A 219 -24.11 -14.42 -5.58
N HIS A 220 -25.23 -14.04 -4.99
CA HIS A 220 -26.30 -14.96 -4.64
C HIS A 220 -27.65 -14.37 -5.04
N GLN A 221 -28.50 -15.20 -5.63
CA GLN A 221 -29.89 -14.89 -5.85
C GLN A 221 -30.79 -16.05 -5.42
N LEU A 222 -31.96 -15.71 -4.88
CA LEU A 222 -32.99 -16.67 -4.49
C LEU A 222 -34.35 -16.17 -4.95
N ASP A 223 -35.04 -17.02 -5.71
CA ASP A 223 -36.42 -16.80 -6.13
C ASP A 223 -37.36 -17.24 -5.01
N VAL A 224 -38.10 -16.29 -4.42
CA VAL A 224 -39.00 -16.55 -3.30
C VAL A 224 -40.30 -17.22 -3.73
N GLY A 225 -40.64 -17.19 -5.02
CA GLY A 225 -41.82 -17.86 -5.54
C GLY A 225 -41.57 -19.33 -5.85
N SER A 226 -40.40 -19.66 -6.40
CA SER A 226 -40.06 -21.04 -6.77
C SER A 226 -39.14 -21.74 -5.77
N GLY A 227 -38.40 -21.00 -4.94
CA GLY A 227 -37.33 -21.53 -4.09
C GLY A 227 -36.05 -21.89 -4.84
N ALA A 228 -35.93 -21.51 -6.12
CA ALA A 228 -34.72 -21.72 -6.92
C ALA A 228 -33.62 -20.75 -6.50
N GLN A 229 -32.37 -21.24 -6.50
CA GLN A 229 -31.21 -20.48 -6.06
C GLN A 229 -30.10 -20.53 -7.07
N PHE A 230 -29.36 -19.44 -7.18
CA PHE A 230 -28.16 -19.36 -7.98
C PHE A 230 -27.06 -18.66 -7.20
N TRP A 231 -25.85 -19.19 -7.35
CA TRP A 231 -24.64 -18.69 -6.72
C TRP A 231 -23.54 -18.62 -7.76
N MET A 232 -22.83 -17.50 -7.79
CA MET A 232 -21.62 -17.34 -8.59
C MET A 232 -20.48 -16.86 -7.70
N PHE A 233 -19.33 -17.52 -7.81
CA PHE A 233 -18.14 -17.23 -7.02
C PHE A 233 -16.93 -16.97 -7.91
N ALA A 234 -16.16 -15.95 -7.60
CA ALA A 234 -14.75 -15.89 -7.97
C ALA A 234 -13.93 -16.47 -6.82
N ASP A 235 -13.59 -17.76 -6.90
CA ASP A 235 -13.08 -18.56 -5.78
C ASP A 235 -11.60 -18.96 -5.97
N PRO A 236 -10.66 -18.29 -5.29
CA PRO A 236 -9.24 -18.64 -5.38
C PRO A 236 -8.95 -20.02 -4.77
N HIS A 237 -8.35 -20.90 -5.56
CA HIS A 237 -8.01 -22.28 -5.24
C HIS A 237 -9.20 -23.19 -4.88
N GLY A 238 -10.44 -22.78 -5.15
CA GLY A 238 -11.61 -23.63 -4.87
C GLY A 238 -11.91 -23.83 -3.38
N ALA A 239 -11.47 -22.91 -2.52
CA ALA A 239 -11.64 -23.04 -1.07
C ALA A 239 -13.13 -23.09 -0.66
N LEU A 240 -13.99 -22.34 -1.37
CA LEU A 240 -15.43 -22.36 -1.12
C LEU A 240 -16.11 -23.52 -1.84
N ARG A 241 -15.65 -23.89 -3.03
CA ARG A 241 -16.13 -25.09 -3.75
C ARG A 241 -16.03 -26.34 -2.88
N ASP A 242 -14.88 -26.53 -2.22
CA ASP A 242 -14.64 -27.71 -1.39
C ASP A 242 -15.56 -27.71 -0.16
N ARG A 243 -15.75 -26.56 0.49
CA ARG A 243 -16.68 -26.41 1.62
C ARG A 243 -18.14 -26.63 1.24
N ILE A 244 -18.58 -26.12 0.09
CA ILE A 244 -19.94 -26.36 -0.41
C ILE A 244 -20.10 -27.84 -0.77
N THR A 245 -19.02 -28.51 -1.18
CA THR A 245 -19.02 -29.95 -1.40
C THR A 245 -19.22 -30.74 -0.11
N ASP A 246 -18.71 -30.25 1.02
CA ASP A 246 -18.98 -30.85 2.33
C ASP A 246 -20.45 -30.69 2.76
N VAL A 247 -21.09 -29.57 2.42
CA VAL A 247 -22.53 -29.33 2.70
C VAL A 247 -23.42 -30.24 1.85
N PHE A 248 -23.03 -30.49 0.59
CA PHE A 248 -23.76 -31.34 -0.34
C PHE A 248 -22.90 -32.51 -0.83
N PRO A 249 -22.70 -33.56 -0.02
CA PRO A 249 -21.87 -34.69 -0.41
C PRO A 249 -22.44 -35.41 -1.65
N ASP A 250 -21.58 -36.08 -2.41
CA ASP A 250 -21.97 -36.85 -3.60
C ASP A 250 -22.92 -38.02 -3.30
N GLN A 251 -23.05 -38.41 -2.03
CA GLN A 251 -23.89 -39.55 -1.64
C GLN A 251 -25.38 -39.16 -1.54
N PRO A 252 -26.28 -39.87 -2.25
CA PRO A 252 -27.67 -39.47 -2.46
C PRO A 252 -28.54 -39.43 -1.19
N ASN A 253 -28.10 -40.04 -0.08
CA ASN A 253 -28.87 -40.12 1.17
C ASN A 253 -28.50 -39.06 2.21
N HIS A 254 -27.56 -38.17 1.92
CA HIS A 254 -27.06 -37.17 2.88
C HIS A 254 -27.29 -35.71 2.46
N GLY A 255 -27.79 -35.45 1.25
CA GLY A 255 -28.14 -34.11 0.79
C GLY A 255 -29.41 -33.55 1.45
N GLN A 256 -29.41 -32.26 1.76
CA GLN A 256 -30.60 -31.55 2.23
C GLN A 256 -31.63 -31.46 1.10
N LYS A 257 -32.88 -31.88 1.33
CA LYS A 257 -33.95 -31.75 0.32
C LYS A 257 -34.34 -30.28 0.15
N LEU A 258 -34.51 -29.86 -1.10
CA LEU A 258 -34.86 -28.49 -1.52
C LEU A 258 -36.27 -28.48 -2.14
N ASP A 259 -37.23 -29.04 -1.40
CA ASP A 259 -38.61 -29.25 -1.85
C ASP A 259 -39.51 -28.02 -1.64
N SER A 260 -39.27 -27.27 -0.57
CA SER A 260 -40.04 -26.07 -0.15
C SER A 260 -39.19 -24.79 -0.17
N LEU A 261 -39.86 -23.64 -0.19
CA LEU A 261 -39.18 -22.34 -0.08
C LEU A 261 -38.41 -22.23 1.23
N SER A 262 -39.01 -22.62 2.36
CA SER A 262 -38.36 -22.55 3.67
C SER A 262 -37.14 -23.45 3.74
N ALA A 263 -37.17 -24.64 3.14
CA ALA A 263 -36.00 -25.53 3.06
C ALA A 263 -34.89 -24.89 2.21
N SER A 264 -35.22 -24.38 1.02
CA SER A 264 -34.28 -23.63 0.19
C SER A 264 -33.68 -22.44 0.97
N PHE A 265 -34.53 -21.58 1.51
CA PHE A 265 -34.12 -20.38 2.23
C PHE A 265 -33.22 -20.72 3.43
N LYS A 266 -33.58 -21.72 4.24
CA LYS A 266 -32.72 -22.25 5.30
C LYS A 266 -31.35 -22.68 4.78
N THR A 267 -31.33 -23.46 3.70
CA THR A 267 -30.09 -23.93 3.07
C THR A 267 -29.22 -22.75 2.61
N SER A 268 -29.83 -21.69 2.07
CA SER A 268 -29.09 -20.49 1.67
C SER A 268 -28.43 -19.81 2.88
N LEU A 269 -29.13 -19.68 4.01
CA LEU A 269 -28.57 -19.13 5.25
C LEU A 269 -27.45 -20.01 5.84
N GLU A 270 -27.57 -21.33 5.72
CA GLU A 270 -26.50 -22.26 6.11
C GLU A 270 -25.25 -22.04 5.24
N ILE A 271 -25.40 -21.94 3.92
CA ILE A 271 -24.30 -21.60 3.00
C ILE A 271 -23.68 -20.25 3.37
N GLN A 272 -24.49 -19.20 3.57
CA GLN A 272 -24.00 -17.89 4.02
C GLN A 272 -23.15 -18.00 5.28
N LEU A 273 -23.57 -18.80 6.26
CA LEU A 273 -22.82 -19.02 7.48
C LEU A 273 -21.49 -19.74 7.23
N HIS A 274 -21.44 -20.70 6.30
CA HIS A 274 -20.18 -21.34 5.88
C HIS A 274 -19.22 -20.35 5.23
N LEU A 275 -19.72 -19.45 4.37
CA LEU A 275 -18.94 -18.39 3.74
C LEU A 275 -18.37 -17.41 4.77
N VAL A 276 -19.21 -16.96 5.71
CA VAL A 276 -18.77 -16.08 6.80
C VAL A 276 -17.74 -16.78 7.68
N ARG A 277 -17.94 -18.06 8.04
CA ARG A 277 -16.95 -18.82 8.82
C ARG A 277 -15.60 -18.89 8.11
N TRP A 278 -15.59 -19.19 6.82
CA TRP A 278 -14.36 -19.18 6.02
C TRP A 278 -13.62 -17.83 6.12
N SER A 279 -14.36 -16.71 6.10
CA SER A 279 -13.77 -15.37 6.26
C SER A 279 -13.18 -15.07 7.64
N THR A 280 -13.44 -15.90 8.64
CA THR A 280 -12.86 -15.79 10.00
C THR A 280 -11.63 -16.68 10.22
N GLU A 281 -11.32 -17.56 9.27
CA GLU A 281 -10.22 -18.52 9.40
C GLU A 281 -8.84 -17.89 9.24
N GLY A 282 -7.85 -18.47 9.92
CA GLY A 282 -6.43 -18.09 9.81
C GLY A 282 -6.04 -16.78 10.49
N TRP A 283 -6.97 -15.85 10.73
CA TRP A 283 -6.68 -14.52 11.28
C TRP A 283 -5.97 -14.56 12.63
N GLN A 284 -6.39 -15.43 13.54
CA GLN A 284 -5.76 -15.52 14.87
C GLN A 284 -4.26 -15.87 14.78
N LEU A 285 -3.91 -16.82 13.91
CA LEU A 285 -2.53 -17.26 13.69
C LEU A 285 -1.73 -16.21 12.93
N TYR A 286 -2.35 -15.57 11.94
CA TYR A 286 -1.73 -14.49 11.19
C TYR A 286 -1.41 -13.29 12.09
N ILE A 287 -2.35 -12.85 12.92
CA ILE A 287 -2.13 -11.75 13.88
C ILE A 287 -1.05 -12.12 14.89
N LYS A 288 -1.04 -13.37 15.39
CA LYS A 288 0.04 -13.85 16.27
C LYS A 288 1.41 -13.75 15.58
N HIS A 289 1.49 -14.14 14.30
CA HIS A 289 2.71 -14.01 13.52
C HIS A 289 3.14 -12.55 13.35
N LEU A 290 2.20 -11.63 13.11
CA LEU A 290 2.48 -10.19 13.06
C LEU A 290 3.01 -9.68 14.40
N GLU A 291 2.41 -10.07 15.53
CA GLU A 291 2.87 -9.71 16.87
C GLU A 291 4.31 -10.18 17.13
N GLU A 292 4.62 -11.44 16.82
CA GLU A 292 5.97 -12.02 16.96
C GLU A 292 6.99 -11.27 16.10
N THR A 293 6.59 -10.92 14.87
CA THR A 293 7.45 -10.21 13.93
C THR A 293 7.70 -8.77 14.36
N VAL A 294 6.67 -8.07 14.84
CA VAL A 294 6.80 -6.73 15.42
C VAL A 294 7.69 -6.75 16.65
N ALA A 295 7.56 -7.75 17.53
CA ALA A 295 8.44 -7.89 18.68
C ALA A 295 9.91 -8.09 18.26
N GLN A 296 10.19 -8.83 17.19
CA GLN A 296 11.54 -8.98 16.64
C GLN A 296 12.09 -7.67 16.08
N VAL A 297 11.29 -6.93 15.30
CA VAL A 297 11.68 -5.62 14.75
C VAL A 297 11.97 -4.63 15.88
N ILE A 298 11.10 -4.53 16.88
CA ILE A 298 11.29 -3.67 18.04
C ILE A 298 12.56 -4.06 18.81
N SER A 299 12.80 -5.36 18.99
CA SER A 299 14.00 -5.84 19.70
C SER A 299 15.27 -5.43 18.95
N ARG A 300 15.29 -5.52 17.62
CA ARG A 300 16.42 -5.05 16.80
C ARG A 300 16.61 -3.53 16.95
N LEU A 301 15.53 -2.75 16.85
CA LEU A 301 15.57 -1.29 17.04
C LEU A 301 16.13 -0.88 18.42
N ILE A 302 15.80 -1.62 19.48
CA ILE A 302 16.29 -1.33 20.85
C ILE A 302 17.74 -1.78 21.05
N LEU A 303 18.12 -2.95 20.52
CA LEU A 303 19.45 -3.55 20.70
C LEU A 303 20.51 -3.00 19.74
N SER A 304 20.11 -2.26 18.71
CA SER A 304 21.03 -1.61 17.76
C SER A 304 21.96 -0.61 18.47
N ASN A 305 23.24 -0.97 18.56
CA ASN A 305 24.27 -0.16 19.22
C ASN A 305 24.40 1.24 18.58
N PRO A 306 24.62 2.31 19.38
CA PRO A 306 24.75 3.69 18.89
C PRO A 306 25.89 3.91 17.88
N ASP A 307 26.87 3.00 17.82
CA ASP A 307 28.05 3.12 16.96
C ASP A 307 27.87 2.51 15.55
N GLN A 308 26.78 1.78 15.29
CA GLN A 308 26.54 1.18 13.98
C GLN A 308 25.99 2.17 12.94
N ARG A 309 26.49 1.98 11.71
CA ARG A 309 26.39 2.82 10.51
C ARG A 309 24.94 3.27 10.22
N THR A 310 24.80 4.54 9.84
CA THR A 310 23.53 5.20 9.48
C THR A 310 22.66 4.43 8.47
N HIS A 311 23.27 3.63 7.57
CA HIS A 311 22.54 2.81 6.60
C HIS A 311 21.70 1.69 7.23
N LEU A 312 22.16 1.03 8.30
CA LEU A 312 21.39 -0.03 8.96
C LEU A 312 20.09 0.51 9.58
N ARG A 313 20.08 1.78 10.01
CA ARG A 313 18.92 2.41 10.67
C ARG A 313 17.80 2.74 9.68
N THR A 314 18.15 3.10 8.45
CA THR A 314 17.16 3.39 7.40
C THR A 314 16.45 2.12 6.97
N GLU A 315 17.17 1.01 6.81
CA GLU A 315 16.58 -0.29 6.46
C GLU A 315 15.64 -0.79 7.56
N GLU A 316 16.05 -0.72 8.83
CA GLU A 316 15.19 -1.10 9.96
C GLU A 316 13.91 -0.26 10.05
N LEU A 317 14.00 1.05 9.77
CA LEU A 317 12.84 1.93 9.68
C LEU A 317 11.94 1.61 8.48
N MET A 318 12.50 1.26 7.33
CA MET A 318 11.73 0.83 6.17
C MET A 318 11.00 -0.49 6.43
N HIS A 319 11.66 -1.45 7.07
CA HIS A 319 11.03 -2.69 7.51
C HIS A 319 9.90 -2.42 8.51
N ALA A 320 10.15 -1.54 9.50
CA ALA A 320 9.15 -1.12 10.46
C ALA A 320 7.91 -0.52 9.77
N GLN A 321 8.10 0.36 8.78
CA GLN A 321 7.02 0.94 7.99
C GLN A 321 6.25 -0.12 7.20
N ALA A 322 6.94 -1.03 6.51
CA ALA A 322 6.30 -2.09 5.73
C ALA A 322 5.42 -3.00 6.60
N TYR A 323 5.83 -3.28 7.83
CA TYR A 323 5.00 -4.04 8.78
C TYR A 323 3.80 -3.24 9.27
N GLU A 324 3.95 -1.94 9.53
CA GLU A 324 2.82 -1.08 9.87
C GLU A 324 1.78 -1.04 8.74
N ASP A 325 2.21 -0.93 7.48
CA ASP A 325 1.34 -0.99 6.31
C ASP A 325 0.60 -2.33 6.22
N THR A 326 1.31 -3.44 6.50
CA THR A 326 0.73 -4.80 6.55
C THR A 326 -0.30 -4.95 7.67
N ILE A 327 -0.03 -4.40 8.86
CA ILE A 327 -0.96 -4.41 10.00
C ILE A 327 -2.21 -3.58 9.67
N ASN A 328 -2.05 -2.42 9.04
CA ASN A 328 -3.16 -1.58 8.60
C ASN A 328 -4.01 -2.27 7.52
N GLU A 329 -3.39 -2.98 6.57
CA GLU A 329 -4.12 -3.80 5.59
C GLU A 329 -4.94 -4.91 6.26
N CYS A 330 -4.37 -5.56 7.29
CA CYS A 330 -5.08 -6.55 8.11
C CYS A 330 -6.29 -5.93 8.83
N ILE A 331 -6.15 -4.73 9.41
CA ILE A 331 -7.26 -4.00 10.06
C ILE A 331 -8.38 -3.71 9.06
N ILE A 332 -8.08 -3.07 7.94
CA ILE A 332 -9.06 -2.71 6.90
C ILE A 332 -9.77 -3.97 6.39
N THR A 333 -9.04 -5.06 6.18
CA THR A 333 -9.61 -6.32 5.69
C THR A 333 -10.58 -6.93 6.69
N LEU A 334 -10.22 -6.98 7.98
CA LEU A 334 -11.10 -7.51 9.02
C LEU A 334 -12.33 -6.64 9.24
N GLU A 335 -12.17 -5.32 9.18
CA GLU A 335 -13.30 -4.36 9.24
C GLU A 335 -14.25 -4.58 8.07
N SER A 336 -13.73 -4.71 6.85
CA SER A 336 -14.51 -5.03 5.65
C SER A 336 -15.34 -6.30 5.81
N ASN A 337 -14.75 -7.38 6.35
CA ASN A 337 -15.49 -8.61 6.63
C ASN A 337 -16.60 -8.39 7.69
N ALA A 338 -16.29 -7.70 8.79
CA ALA A 338 -17.24 -7.44 9.86
C ALA A 338 -18.43 -6.56 9.39
N ASP A 339 -18.17 -5.61 8.49
CA ASP A 339 -19.20 -4.77 7.88
C ASP A 339 -20.11 -5.57 6.94
N ASN A 340 -19.56 -6.47 6.12
CA ASN A 340 -20.36 -7.36 5.27
C ASN A 340 -21.19 -8.35 6.09
N MET A 341 -20.64 -8.88 7.18
CA MET A 341 -21.40 -9.70 8.14
C MET A 341 -22.56 -8.90 8.75
N SER A 342 -22.31 -7.65 9.17
CA SER A 342 -23.36 -6.79 9.74
C SER A 342 -24.42 -6.40 8.69
N SER A 343 -24.01 -6.26 7.42
CA SER A 343 -24.90 -6.00 6.30
C SER A 343 -25.78 -7.21 5.98
N LEU A 344 -25.24 -8.43 6.03
CA LEU A 344 -26.01 -9.68 5.91
C LEU A 344 -27.07 -9.80 7.02
N ASP A 345 -26.70 -9.51 8.27
CA ASP A 345 -27.63 -9.48 9.42
C ASP A 345 -28.80 -8.52 9.17
N THR A 346 -28.47 -7.28 8.78
CA THR A 346 -29.45 -6.22 8.50
C THR A 346 -30.35 -6.60 7.33
N PHE A 347 -29.76 -7.13 6.25
CA PHE A 347 -30.48 -7.53 5.05
C PHE A 347 -31.51 -8.62 5.35
N TYR A 348 -31.10 -9.76 5.90
CA TYR A 348 -32.02 -10.88 6.13
C TYR A 348 -33.07 -10.56 7.20
N THR A 349 -32.72 -9.78 8.22
CA THR A 349 -33.67 -9.30 9.23
C THR A 349 -34.74 -8.38 8.65
N SER A 350 -34.37 -7.56 7.65
CA SER A 350 -35.30 -6.65 6.98
C SER A 350 -36.14 -7.38 5.92
N LEU A 351 -35.53 -8.31 5.19
CA LEU A 351 -36.16 -9.07 4.09
C LEU A 351 -37.42 -9.81 4.54
N VAL A 352 -37.33 -10.58 5.63
CA VAL A 352 -38.48 -11.37 6.11
C VAL A 352 -39.64 -10.51 6.65
N LYS A 353 -39.35 -9.25 7.03
CA LYS A 353 -40.33 -8.28 7.53
C LYS A 353 -41.03 -7.49 6.43
N GLN A 354 -40.53 -7.52 5.19
CA GLN A 354 -41.18 -6.82 4.07
C GLN A 354 -42.56 -7.42 3.80
N GLU A 355 -43.56 -6.57 3.57
CA GLU A 355 -44.97 -6.97 3.39
C GLU A 355 -45.14 -8.02 2.28
N ASP A 356 -44.38 -7.86 1.18
CA ASP A 356 -44.44 -8.71 -0.02
C ASP A 356 -43.72 -10.06 0.10
N PHE A 357 -43.05 -10.33 1.23
CA PHE A 357 -42.45 -11.63 1.50
C PHE A 357 -43.53 -12.72 1.63
N PRO A 358 -43.32 -13.96 1.12
CA PRO A 358 -44.34 -15.01 1.14
C PRO A 358 -44.93 -15.29 2.53
N ASN A 359 -46.21 -14.94 2.72
CA ASN A 359 -46.92 -15.09 4.01
C ASN A 359 -47.03 -16.55 4.48
N SER A 360 -47.11 -17.51 3.57
CA SER A 360 -47.30 -18.93 3.89
C SER A 360 -46.14 -19.52 4.70
N GLU A 361 -44.92 -19.07 4.44
CA GLU A 361 -43.69 -19.61 5.03
C GLU A 361 -42.90 -18.57 5.85
N ARG A 362 -43.42 -17.33 5.99
CA ARG A 362 -42.76 -16.22 6.71
C ARG A 362 -42.31 -16.62 8.11
N HIS A 363 -43.18 -17.22 8.92
CA HIS A 363 -42.84 -17.59 10.29
C HIS A 363 -41.67 -18.60 10.37
N SER A 364 -41.63 -19.57 9.44
CA SER A 364 -40.53 -20.54 9.37
C SER A 364 -39.23 -19.84 8.98
N CYS A 365 -39.26 -18.99 7.95
CA CYS A 365 -38.11 -18.22 7.50
C CYS A 365 -37.61 -17.24 8.58
N GLU A 366 -38.47 -16.54 9.30
CA GLU A 366 -38.12 -15.66 10.41
C GLU A 366 -37.37 -16.41 11.51
N LYS A 367 -37.82 -17.61 11.87
CA LYS A 367 -37.15 -18.45 12.86
C LYS A 367 -35.76 -18.87 12.40
N GLU A 368 -35.59 -19.21 11.13
CA GLU A 368 -34.26 -19.52 10.57
C GLU A 368 -33.36 -18.29 10.48
N VAL A 369 -33.90 -17.10 10.15
CA VAL A 369 -33.16 -15.83 10.25
C VAL A 369 -32.69 -15.60 11.68
N GLN A 370 -33.54 -15.73 12.70
CA GLN A 370 -33.15 -15.54 14.10
C GLN A 370 -31.99 -16.47 14.53
N LYS A 371 -32.00 -17.73 14.07
CA LYS A 371 -30.90 -18.67 14.32
C LYS A 371 -29.63 -18.25 13.59
N PHE A 372 -29.75 -17.83 12.33
CA PHE A 372 -28.65 -17.34 11.52
C PHE A 372 -28.00 -16.10 12.13
N THR A 373 -28.79 -15.08 12.48
CA THR A 373 -28.31 -13.82 13.06
C THR A 373 -27.63 -14.04 14.41
N SER A 374 -28.18 -14.90 15.26
CA SER A 374 -27.55 -15.28 16.54
C SER A 374 -26.15 -15.87 16.35
N ARG A 375 -25.96 -16.74 15.35
CA ARG A 375 -24.64 -17.31 15.02
C ARG A 375 -23.72 -16.28 14.35
N LEU A 376 -24.27 -15.42 13.52
CA LEU A 376 -23.54 -14.35 12.83
C LEU A 376 -22.98 -13.33 13.83
N HIS A 377 -23.75 -12.95 14.86
CA HIS A 377 -23.29 -12.04 15.92
C HIS A 377 -22.08 -12.59 16.68
N GLN A 378 -21.98 -13.90 16.88
CA GLN A 378 -20.79 -14.53 17.48
C GLN A 378 -19.56 -14.34 16.58
N LEU A 379 -19.69 -14.58 15.28
CA LEU A 379 -18.59 -14.40 14.31
C LEU A 379 -18.18 -12.93 14.17
N VAL A 380 -19.15 -12.00 14.19
CA VAL A 380 -18.89 -10.56 14.20
C VAL A 380 -18.16 -10.15 15.49
N TYR A 381 -18.53 -10.71 16.63
CA TYR A 381 -17.85 -10.47 17.90
C TYR A 381 -16.38 -10.92 17.84
N ASP A 382 -16.12 -12.12 17.32
CA ASP A 382 -14.76 -12.66 17.17
C ASP A 382 -13.93 -11.80 16.21
N ALA A 383 -14.49 -11.39 15.07
CA ALA A 383 -13.84 -10.48 14.14
C ALA A 383 -13.51 -9.13 14.81
N LYS A 384 -14.45 -8.54 15.56
CA LYS A 384 -14.22 -7.29 16.32
C LYS A 384 -13.13 -7.43 17.37
N MET A 385 -13.01 -8.60 18.01
CA MET A 385 -11.94 -8.86 18.95
C MET A 385 -10.57 -8.88 18.25
N GLN A 386 -10.46 -9.56 17.10
CA GLN A 386 -9.23 -9.55 16.30
C GLN A 386 -8.90 -8.14 15.79
N ILE A 387 -9.88 -7.35 15.34
CA ILE A 387 -9.67 -5.94 14.94
C ILE A 387 -9.06 -5.12 16.08
N ARG A 388 -9.61 -5.24 17.30
CA ARG A 388 -9.08 -4.52 18.48
C ARG A 388 -7.64 -4.92 18.79
N ARG A 389 -7.33 -6.21 18.73
CA ARG A 389 -5.98 -6.75 18.94
C ARG A 389 -5.00 -6.19 17.91
N THR A 390 -5.37 -6.20 16.63
CA THR A 390 -4.53 -5.67 15.54
C THR A 390 -4.35 -4.14 15.63
N LYS A 391 -5.40 -3.38 16.01
CA LYS A 391 -5.29 -1.93 16.26
C LYS A 391 -4.34 -1.60 17.40
N LEU A 392 -4.35 -2.40 18.48
CA LEU A 392 -3.39 -2.26 19.56
C LEU A 392 -1.96 -2.50 19.06
N LEU A 393 -1.75 -3.54 18.25
CA LEU A 393 -0.45 -3.82 17.64
C LEU A 393 0.04 -2.67 16.75
N ALA A 394 -0.83 -2.11 15.90
CA ALA A 394 -0.51 -0.94 15.07
C ALA A 394 -0.06 0.25 15.92
N LYS A 395 -0.79 0.54 17.01
CA LYS A 395 -0.45 1.61 17.94
C LYS A 395 0.92 1.39 18.59
N VAL A 396 1.16 0.18 19.12
CA VAL A 396 2.47 -0.16 19.71
C VAL A 396 3.59 0.02 18.71
N MET A 397 3.39 -0.41 17.45
CA MET A 397 4.40 -0.27 16.40
C MET A 397 4.68 1.21 16.08
N ALA A 398 3.64 2.02 15.91
CA ALA A 398 3.76 3.46 15.66
C ALA A 398 4.47 4.19 16.81
N ASP A 399 4.09 3.91 18.06
CA ASP A 399 4.69 4.51 19.25
C ASP A 399 6.20 4.15 19.36
N ARG A 400 6.55 2.89 19.08
CA ARG A 400 7.95 2.42 19.11
C ARG A 400 8.79 2.99 17.98
N LYS A 401 8.23 3.10 16.77
CA LYS A 401 8.87 3.75 15.62
C LYS A 401 9.15 5.22 15.93
N LEU A 402 8.17 5.94 16.48
CA LEU A 402 8.33 7.34 16.88
C LEU A 402 9.44 7.51 17.94
N MET A 403 9.43 6.67 18.97
CA MET A 403 10.46 6.67 20.01
C MET A 403 11.86 6.46 19.40
N PHE A 404 12.00 5.51 18.46
CA PHE A 404 13.27 5.27 17.79
C PHE A 404 13.72 6.46 16.94
N VAL A 405 12.84 7.06 16.13
CA VAL A 405 13.14 8.27 15.34
C VAL A 405 13.59 9.43 16.25
N GLN A 406 12.93 9.62 17.39
CA GLN A 406 13.32 10.65 18.37
C GLN A 406 14.71 10.37 18.95
N LEU A 407 15.00 9.13 19.36
CA LEU A 407 16.32 8.73 19.85
C LEU A 407 17.41 8.95 18.79
N LEU A 408 17.11 8.63 17.52
CA LEU A 408 18.01 8.88 16.40
C LEU A 408 18.30 10.37 16.22
N GLN A 409 17.26 11.22 16.29
CA GLN A 409 17.42 12.65 16.15
C GLN A 409 18.27 13.24 17.27
N VAL A 410 18.03 12.83 18.52
CA VAL A 410 18.83 13.25 19.68
C VAL A 410 20.29 12.84 19.52
N GLN A 411 20.56 11.60 19.08
CA GLN A 411 21.92 11.12 18.84
C GLN A 411 22.63 11.88 17.73
N LEU A 412 21.94 12.15 16.61
CA LEU A 412 22.49 12.93 15.51
C LEU A 412 22.83 14.36 15.93
N GLN A 413 21.98 14.97 16.77
CA GLN A 413 22.21 16.31 17.32
C GLN A 413 23.36 16.33 18.33
N ALA A 414 23.48 15.32 19.19
CA ALA A 414 24.61 15.18 20.10
C ALA A 414 25.93 15.00 19.33
N ARG A 415 25.92 14.21 18.24
CA ARG A 415 27.10 13.98 17.40
C ARG A 415 27.49 15.20 16.57
N SER A 416 26.52 15.97 16.08
CA SER A 416 26.81 17.23 15.40
C SER A 416 27.37 18.27 16.37
N ALA A 417 26.86 18.32 17.60
CA ALA A 417 27.39 19.18 18.66
C ALA A 417 28.82 18.79 19.06
N ASP A 418 29.12 17.51 19.27
CA ASP A 418 30.49 17.04 19.58
C ASP A 418 31.45 17.34 18.42
N ARG A 419 31.04 17.11 17.16
CA ARG A 419 31.85 17.48 15.99
C ARG A 419 32.08 18.99 15.89
N ALA A 420 31.06 19.80 16.14
CA ALA A 420 31.18 21.25 16.15
C ALA A 420 32.13 21.70 17.27
N ALA A 421 32.02 21.15 18.47
CA ALA A 421 32.89 21.46 19.61
C ALA A 421 34.36 21.10 19.31
N ARG A 422 34.62 19.91 18.74
CA ARG A 422 35.98 19.50 18.32
C ARG A 422 36.53 20.39 17.22
N LEU A 423 35.72 20.70 16.21
CA LEU A 423 36.11 21.60 15.13
C LEU A 423 36.48 22.99 15.69
N SER A 424 35.63 23.54 16.55
CA SER A 424 35.92 24.81 17.24
C SER A 424 37.22 24.72 18.04
N ALA A 425 37.42 23.67 18.84
CA ALA A 425 38.66 23.51 19.63
C ALA A 425 39.92 23.44 18.74
N THR A 426 39.86 22.73 17.62
CA THR A 426 40.98 22.70 16.65
C THR A 426 41.21 24.05 15.99
N MET A 427 40.12 24.78 15.65
CA MET A 427 40.22 26.14 15.13
C MET A 427 40.85 27.10 16.14
N TRP A 428 40.49 27.00 17.42
CA TRP A 428 41.09 27.78 18.50
C TRP A 428 42.59 27.55 18.59
N ARG A 429 43.02 26.28 18.61
CA ARG A 429 44.45 25.94 18.66
C ARG A 429 45.22 26.44 17.44
N GLN A 430 44.65 26.30 16.25
CA GLN A 430 45.25 26.80 15.02
C GLN A 430 45.32 28.34 15.00
N ALA A 431 44.30 29.02 15.53
CA ALA A 431 44.31 30.47 15.67
C ALA A 431 45.41 30.96 16.64
N GLU A 432 45.67 30.21 17.72
CA GLU A 432 46.76 30.51 18.65
C GLU A 432 48.13 30.34 18.01
N GLU A 433 48.38 29.20 17.36
CA GLU A 433 49.65 28.93 16.66
C GLU A 433 49.92 29.98 15.56
N THR A 434 48.92 30.31 14.75
CA THR A 434 49.03 31.37 13.74
C THR A 434 49.25 32.75 14.35
N SER A 435 48.72 33.02 15.55
CA SER A 435 48.98 34.27 16.27
C SER A 435 50.43 34.39 16.71
N HIS A 436 51.03 33.29 17.18
CA HIS A 436 52.45 33.24 17.56
C HIS A 436 53.36 33.42 16.36
N GLU A 437 53.07 32.76 15.24
CA GLU A 437 53.80 32.95 13.98
C GLU A 437 53.72 34.42 13.50
N ALA A 438 52.53 35.04 13.59
CA ALA A 438 52.35 36.45 13.24
C ALA A 438 53.13 37.39 14.18
N ILE A 439 53.23 37.08 15.47
CA ILE A 439 54.04 37.85 16.44
C ILE A 439 55.54 37.69 16.12
N ALA A 440 56.01 36.47 15.86
CA ALA A 440 57.41 36.22 15.50
C ALA A 440 57.82 36.98 14.22
N MET A 441 56.97 36.95 13.19
CA MET A 441 57.18 37.72 11.95
C MET A 441 57.25 39.23 12.21
N ARG A 442 56.40 39.75 13.11
CA ARG A 442 56.45 41.16 13.55
C ARG A 442 57.74 41.50 14.30
N VAL A 443 58.27 40.60 15.12
CA VAL A 443 59.54 40.82 15.84
C VAL A 443 60.72 40.84 14.87
N ILE A 444 60.79 39.87 13.94
CA ILE A 444 61.84 39.81 12.92
C ILE A 444 61.82 41.08 12.07
N THR A 445 60.65 41.53 11.62
CA THR A 445 60.52 42.75 10.81
C THR A 445 60.96 44.01 11.55
N VAL A 446 60.70 44.11 12.87
CA VAL A 446 61.22 45.23 13.68
C VAL A 446 62.76 45.18 13.79
N ILE A 447 63.33 44.00 14.01
CA ILE A 447 64.79 43.82 14.05
C ILE A 447 65.39 44.20 12.69
N THR A 448 64.87 43.70 11.58
CA THR A 448 65.41 44.02 10.25
C THR A 448 65.30 45.51 9.94
N LEU A 449 64.21 46.18 10.30
CA LEU A 449 64.06 47.64 10.14
C LEU A 449 65.09 48.43 10.97
N LEU A 450 65.52 47.93 12.13
CA LEU A 450 66.55 48.56 12.95
C LEU A 450 67.96 48.42 12.34
N TYR A 451 68.27 47.24 11.79
CA TYR A 451 69.60 46.92 11.25
C TYR A 451 69.79 47.39 9.80
N LEU A 452 68.73 47.48 8.99
CA LEU A 452 68.82 47.83 7.57
C LEU A 452 69.54 49.17 7.31
N PRO A 453 69.20 50.29 7.99
CA PRO A 453 69.86 51.58 7.74
C PRO A 453 71.34 51.59 8.12
N PRO A 454 71.76 51.16 9.34
CA PRO A 454 73.17 51.07 9.69
C PRO A 454 73.98 50.14 8.80
N THR A 455 73.42 48.98 8.41
CA THR A 455 74.11 48.03 7.55
C THR A 455 74.31 48.61 6.15
N PHE A 456 73.28 49.20 5.53
CA PHE A 456 73.42 49.82 4.21
C PHE A 456 74.47 50.93 4.21
N VAL A 457 74.43 51.82 5.22
CA VAL A 457 75.42 52.89 5.36
C VAL A 457 76.81 52.32 5.64
N SER A 458 76.94 51.28 6.46
CA SER A 458 78.22 50.64 6.74
C SER A 458 78.85 50.02 5.49
N THR A 459 78.04 49.34 4.66
CA THR A 459 78.52 48.77 3.40
C THR A 459 78.93 49.87 2.43
N LEU A 460 78.13 50.95 2.32
CA LEU A 460 78.43 52.08 1.43
C LEU A 460 79.74 52.78 1.83
N PHE A 461 79.98 52.99 3.12
CA PHE A 461 81.24 53.56 3.63
C PHE A 461 82.42 52.57 3.60
N SER A 462 82.16 51.26 3.43
CA SER A 462 83.19 50.24 3.21
C SER A 462 83.61 50.08 1.75
N THR A 463 82.92 50.72 0.81
CA THR A 463 83.33 50.76 -0.60
C THR A 463 84.37 51.86 -0.85
N ASP A 464 85.20 51.70 -1.87
CA ASP A 464 86.25 52.65 -2.30
C ASP A 464 85.72 54.06 -2.70
N ILE A 465 84.40 54.27 -2.64
CA ILE A 465 83.72 55.54 -2.88
C ILE A 465 84.05 56.58 -1.78
N VAL A 466 84.40 56.14 -0.56
CA VAL A 466 84.74 57.03 0.56
C VAL A 466 86.17 56.77 1.05
N LYS A 467 87.15 57.47 0.48
CA LYS A 467 88.55 57.41 0.94
C LYS A 467 88.81 58.42 2.06
N TYR A 468 89.20 57.94 3.23
CA TYR A 468 89.75 58.77 4.31
C TYR A 468 91.29 58.71 4.28
N GLN A 469 91.91 59.24 3.23
CA GLN A 469 93.34 59.54 3.24
C GLN A 469 93.52 60.91 3.88
N GLY A 470 94.12 60.93 5.07
CA GLY A 470 94.65 62.16 5.66
C GLY A 470 95.76 62.66 4.75
N ASP A 471 95.58 63.88 4.25
CA ASP A 471 96.60 64.59 3.51
C ASP A 471 97.69 65.04 4.49
N ASN A 472 98.95 64.80 4.11
CA ASN A 472 100.21 65.01 4.83
C ASN A 472 100.63 63.92 5.82
N GLY A 473 101.80 63.36 5.52
CA GLY A 473 102.33 62.13 6.11
C GLY A 473 102.64 62.23 7.60
N ASP A 474 102.15 61.23 8.33
CA ASP A 474 102.83 60.71 9.50
C ASP A 474 102.55 59.21 9.64
N LEU A 475 103.58 58.46 9.98
CA LEU A 475 103.58 57.01 10.12
C LEU A 475 102.96 56.64 11.46
N ASN A 476 101.63 56.55 11.53
CA ASN A 476 100.94 55.75 12.54
C ASN A 476 99.64 55.20 11.96
N HIS A 477 99.53 53.88 11.94
CA HIS A 477 98.35 53.16 11.48
C HIS A 477 97.29 53.19 12.59
N ASP A 478 96.70 54.36 12.86
CA ASP A 478 95.53 54.45 13.73
C ASP A 478 94.33 53.91 12.96
N MET A 479 93.94 52.68 13.28
CA MET A 479 92.78 51.96 12.70
C MET A 479 91.41 52.61 13.04
N PHE A 480 91.36 53.87 13.50
CA PHE A 480 90.11 54.51 13.92
C PHE A 480 90.08 56.01 13.59
N SER A 481 89.23 56.42 12.64
CA SER A 481 88.96 57.83 12.32
C SER A 481 87.66 58.31 12.95
N PHE A 482 87.77 59.20 13.94
CA PHE A 482 86.61 59.83 14.59
C PHE A 482 85.73 60.63 13.61
N LEU A 483 86.33 61.16 12.54
CA LEU A 483 85.63 61.89 11.49
C LEU A 483 84.72 60.97 10.65
N ALA A 484 85.16 59.74 10.37
CA ALA A 484 84.37 58.75 9.66
C ALA A 484 83.14 58.31 10.48
N LEU A 485 83.31 58.11 11.78
CA LEU A 485 82.21 57.75 12.69
C LEU A 485 81.14 58.86 12.78
N LYS A 486 81.55 60.13 12.87
CA LYS A 486 80.60 61.26 12.93
C LYS A 486 79.77 61.39 11.65
N ARG A 487 80.38 61.16 10.48
CA ARG A 487 79.69 61.20 9.18
C ARG A 487 78.79 59.99 8.98
N PHE A 488 79.23 58.82 9.40
CA PHE A 488 78.40 57.61 9.45
C PHE A 488 77.12 57.84 10.26
N LEU A 489 77.22 58.39 11.47
CA LEU A 489 76.06 58.73 12.31
C LEU A 489 75.15 59.80 11.67
N GLN A 490 75.73 60.82 11.02
CA GLN A 490 74.98 61.89 10.36
C GLN A 490 74.09 61.39 9.22
N VAL A 491 74.49 60.34 8.50
CA VAL A 491 73.71 59.73 7.41
C VAL A 491 72.78 58.63 7.92
N THR A 492 73.22 57.86 8.92
CA THR A 492 72.45 56.73 9.45
C THR A 492 71.22 57.18 10.23
N MET A 493 71.32 58.21 11.07
CA MET A 493 70.20 58.65 11.93
C MET A 493 68.98 59.16 11.12
N PRO A 494 69.12 60.02 10.10
CA PRO A 494 67.99 60.45 9.27
C PRO A 494 67.37 59.29 8.48
N LEU A 495 68.19 58.37 7.97
CA LEU A 495 67.72 57.20 7.23
C LEU A 495 66.96 56.24 8.16
N MET A 496 67.38 56.11 9.41
CA MET A 496 66.66 55.37 10.44
C MET A 496 65.30 56.01 10.75
N VAL A 497 65.23 57.34 10.90
CA VAL A 497 63.95 58.05 11.09
C VAL A 497 63.00 57.82 9.90
N LEU A 498 63.49 57.93 8.67
CA LEU A 498 62.69 57.73 7.46
C LEU A 498 62.16 56.30 7.32
N THR A 499 63.00 55.30 7.60
CA THR A 499 62.58 53.89 7.52
C THR A 499 61.54 53.55 8.59
N PHE A 500 61.68 54.06 9.82
CA PHE A 500 60.67 53.89 10.86
C PHE A 500 59.36 54.64 10.55
N THR A 501 59.39 55.85 9.99
CA THR A 501 58.15 56.58 9.67
C THR A 501 57.35 55.91 8.56
N VAL A 502 58.00 55.42 7.50
CA VAL A 502 57.35 54.67 6.42
C VAL A 502 56.76 53.35 6.95
N ALA A 503 57.52 52.61 7.74
CA ALA A 503 57.05 51.35 8.32
C ALA A 503 55.88 51.56 9.29
N PHE A 504 55.95 52.55 10.17
CA PHE A 504 54.87 52.87 11.11
C PHE A 504 53.61 53.33 10.38
N GLY A 505 53.75 54.13 9.31
CA GLY A 505 52.65 54.54 8.44
C GLY A 505 51.94 53.34 7.78
N TRP A 506 52.71 52.38 7.26
CA TRP A 506 52.16 51.16 6.65
C TRP A 506 51.39 50.30 7.66
N VAL A 507 51.98 50.05 8.84
CA VAL A 507 51.35 49.26 9.90
C VAL A 507 50.07 49.93 10.42
N TRP A 508 50.08 51.26 10.57
CA TRP A 508 48.90 52.00 11.00
C TRP A 508 47.77 51.91 9.96
N TYR A 509 48.10 52.02 8.67
CA TYR A 509 47.15 51.88 7.58
C TYR A 509 46.51 50.48 7.52
N GLU A 510 47.29 49.41 7.63
CA GLU A 510 46.75 48.05 7.67
C GLU A 510 45.84 47.80 8.89
N ARG A 511 46.18 48.39 10.04
CA ARG A 511 45.40 48.25 11.27
C ARG A 511 44.03 48.89 11.18
N ILE A 512 43.91 50.02 10.47
CA ILE A 512 42.61 50.68 10.22
C ILE A 512 41.76 49.81 9.29
N ARG A 513 42.33 49.34 8.18
CA ARG A 513 41.64 48.50 7.20
C ARG A 513 41.17 47.16 7.79
N GLY A 514 41.92 46.61 8.74
CA GLY A 514 41.56 45.40 9.48
C GLY A 514 40.28 45.58 10.31
N LYS A 515 40.14 46.71 11.02
CA LYS A 515 38.97 47.00 11.87
C LYS A 515 37.66 47.12 11.08
N GLU A 516 37.73 47.63 9.85
CA GLU A 516 36.56 47.74 8.98
C GLU A 516 36.06 46.37 8.49
N ARG A 517 36.97 45.42 8.26
CA ARG A 517 36.60 44.05 7.88
C ARG A 517 35.94 43.30 9.03
N THR A 518 36.49 43.41 10.24
CA THR A 518 35.91 42.75 11.42
C THR A 518 34.53 43.32 11.76
N ALA A 519 34.35 44.63 11.68
CA ALA A 519 33.05 45.26 11.94
C ALA A 519 31.97 44.85 10.91
N ARG A 520 32.36 44.56 9.66
CA ARG A 520 31.43 44.00 8.65
C ARG A 520 31.03 42.57 9.00
N LEU A 521 31.98 41.73 9.40
CA LEU A 521 31.73 40.33 9.78
C LEU A 521 30.88 40.21 11.05
N GLU A 522 31.11 41.04 12.06
CA GLU A 522 30.27 41.08 13.28
C GLU A 522 28.82 41.47 12.98
N LYS A 523 28.61 42.31 11.96
CA LYS A 523 27.26 42.71 11.52
C LYS A 523 26.57 41.62 10.68
N GLU A 524 27.35 40.81 9.97
CA GLU A 524 26.87 39.74 9.08
C GLU A 524 26.56 38.43 9.85
N TYR A 525 27.23 38.19 10.99
CA TYR A 525 27.07 36.99 11.82
C TYR A 525 26.89 37.31 13.32
N PRO A 526 25.77 37.95 13.72
CA PRO A 526 25.55 38.40 15.10
C PRO A 526 25.49 37.25 16.11
N ASP A 527 25.00 36.07 15.72
CA ASP A 527 24.80 34.91 16.61
C ASP A 527 26.13 34.26 17.08
N VAL A 528 27.22 34.49 16.34
CA VAL A 528 28.54 33.90 16.64
C VAL A 528 29.33 34.78 17.61
N PHE A 529 29.17 36.11 17.51
CA PHE A 529 29.96 37.09 18.28
C PHE A 529 29.18 37.73 19.45
N GLY A 530 27.85 37.60 19.49
CA GLY A 530 26.99 38.28 20.47
C GLY A 530 26.87 37.66 21.86
N ARG A 531 27.49 36.50 22.14
CA ARG A 531 27.24 35.75 23.41
C ARG A 531 28.27 35.94 24.53
N ALA A 532 29.23 36.85 24.38
CA ALA A 532 30.33 37.00 25.34
C ALA A 532 30.19 38.18 26.32
N ARG A 533 29.02 38.81 26.43
CA ARG A 533 28.75 39.86 27.42
C ARG A 533 27.39 39.63 28.08
N ASP A 534 27.39 38.81 29.12
CA ASP A 534 26.60 38.97 30.34
C ASP A 534 27.47 38.58 31.52
#